data_AF-A0A855KPA4-F1
#
_entry.id   AF-A0A855KPA4-F1
#
_cell.length_a   1.000
_cell.length_b   1.000
_cell.length_c   1.000
_cell.angle_alpha   90.00
_cell.angle_beta   90.00
_cell.angle_gamma   90.00
#
_symmetry.space_group_name_H-M   'P 1'
#
loop_
_entity.id
_entity.type
_entity.pdbx_description
1 polymer ?
#
loop_
_entity_poly.entity_id
_entity_poly.type
_entity_poly.pdbx_seq_one_letter_code
_entity_poly.pdbx_strand_id
1 'polypeptide(L)'
;MPKSLIYRPVLIDGLITNHRIGSYARVFNTRNDLELMGVYLWNLSVCAALYPLVSSAEVTLRNAIDAALTGDLGRFWWKKTKLHYKSFVPNTNAPYPVNFLYGNFDTAAGAVIREARVRHNRNRHTPLHHEVVSKTEFSTWEFILDAEFMGNNLIWPKNLGKVFTGPWPSQQASTTLTYLKDLVTTVREFRNRLFHHEPAWKRFGVLNEANALAHLVEKIRKIEELITLISPEKTELLRKNGILQRAYSACTSAEIRRHQHAGVIHKVASMSKLAHVVELAHLNSTMEKICIYGKSKRVFTIS
;
A
#
# COMPACT_ATOMS: atom_id res chain seq x y z
N MET A 1 -4.23 15.13 -20.99
CA MET A 1 -3.43 14.87 -22.19
C MET A 1 -3.80 15.85 -23.29
N PRO A 2 -3.10 17.00 -23.29
CA PRO A 2 -3.16 17.95 -24.39
C PRO A 2 -2.65 17.28 -25.67
N LYS A 3 -3.36 17.48 -26.79
CA LYS A 3 -2.85 17.12 -28.13
C LYS A 3 -1.75 18.09 -28.59
N SER A 4 -1.55 19.20 -27.89
CA SER A 4 -0.55 20.21 -28.18
C SER A 4 0.87 19.86 -27.72
N LEU A 5 1.04 18.74 -27.00
CA LEU A 5 2.36 18.28 -26.57
C LEU A 5 2.96 17.31 -27.59
N ILE A 6 4.25 17.49 -27.86
CA ILE A 6 5.04 16.53 -28.61
C ILE A 6 5.65 15.55 -27.60
N TYR A 7 5.26 14.28 -27.65
CA TYR A 7 5.66 13.27 -26.67
C TYR A 7 7.05 12.68 -26.94
N ARG A 8 7.54 12.76 -28.18
CA ARG A 8 8.87 12.27 -28.59
C ARG A 8 9.69 13.37 -29.29
N PRO A 9 11.02 13.32 -29.20
CA PRO A 9 11.81 12.32 -28.45
C PRO A 9 11.95 12.67 -26.96
N VAL A 10 11.78 13.94 -26.57
CA VAL A 10 12.21 14.42 -25.25
C VAL A 10 11.53 13.72 -24.08
N LEU A 11 10.19 13.65 -24.05
CA LEU A 11 9.47 13.11 -22.88
C LEU A 11 9.63 11.59 -22.78
N ILE A 12 9.30 10.85 -23.84
CA ILE A 12 9.33 9.38 -23.81
C ILE A 12 10.75 8.84 -23.93
N ASP A 13 11.52 9.24 -24.94
CA ASP A 13 12.82 8.61 -25.21
C ASP A 13 13.89 9.10 -24.23
N GLY A 14 13.85 10.39 -23.85
CA GLY A 14 14.83 11.01 -22.95
C GLY A 14 14.51 10.85 -21.46
N LEU A 15 13.31 11.25 -21.00
CA LEU A 15 13.01 11.37 -19.56
C LEU A 15 12.37 10.11 -18.95
N ILE A 16 11.49 9.43 -19.68
CA ILE A 16 10.79 8.23 -19.17
C ILE A 16 11.52 6.95 -19.59
N THR A 17 12.10 6.94 -20.78
CA THR A 17 12.72 5.83 -21.52
C THR A 17 11.74 4.78 -22.06
N ASN A 18 12.07 4.24 -23.25
CA ASN A 18 11.31 3.14 -23.87
C ASN A 18 11.30 1.87 -23.01
N HIS A 19 12.37 1.60 -22.26
CA HIS A 19 12.45 0.44 -21.37
C HIS A 19 11.38 0.50 -20.26
N ARG A 20 11.16 1.69 -19.69
CA ARG A 20 10.18 1.88 -18.62
C ARG A 20 8.74 1.83 -19.14
N ILE A 21 8.47 2.42 -20.29
CA ILE A 21 7.10 2.58 -20.82
C ILE A 21 6.65 1.39 -21.68
N GLY A 22 7.57 0.59 -22.23
CA GLY A 22 7.26 -0.47 -23.20
C GLY A 22 6.29 -1.54 -22.69
N SER A 23 6.32 -1.85 -21.38
CA SER A 23 5.35 -2.80 -20.81
C SER A 23 3.92 -2.27 -20.80
N TYR A 24 3.73 -0.95 -20.71
CA TYR A 24 2.41 -0.33 -20.76
C TYR A 24 1.78 -0.49 -22.15
N ALA A 25 2.56 -0.29 -23.21
CA ALA A 25 2.07 -0.44 -24.58
C ALA A 25 1.55 -1.86 -24.84
N ARG A 26 2.31 -2.87 -24.39
CA ARG A 26 1.97 -4.29 -24.58
C ARG A 26 0.70 -4.70 -23.83
N VAL A 27 0.58 -4.31 -22.56
CA VAL A 27 -0.51 -4.78 -21.68
C VAL A 27 -1.83 -4.04 -21.92
N PHE A 28 -1.76 -2.77 -22.31
CA PHE A 28 -2.94 -1.92 -22.48
C PHE A 28 -3.28 -1.61 -23.94
N ASN A 29 -2.57 -2.24 -24.89
CA ASN A 29 -2.80 -2.14 -26.33
C ASN A 29 -2.97 -0.68 -26.82
N THR A 30 -2.05 0.19 -26.40
CA THR A 30 -2.14 1.63 -26.66
C THR A 30 -1.84 1.92 -28.13
N ARG A 31 -2.66 2.76 -28.78
CA ARG A 31 -2.58 3.00 -30.24
C ARG A 31 -1.56 4.07 -30.64
N ASN A 32 -1.20 4.95 -29.71
CA ASN A 32 -0.30 6.08 -29.95
C ASN A 32 0.34 6.54 -28.63
N ASP A 33 1.33 7.44 -28.72
CA ASP A 33 2.06 7.96 -27.56
C ASP A 33 1.16 8.72 -26.57
N LEU A 34 0.06 9.33 -27.03
CA LEU A 34 -0.89 10.01 -26.15
C LEU A 34 -1.60 9.01 -25.23
N GLU A 35 -2.08 7.89 -25.79
CA GLU A 35 -2.70 6.83 -25.00
C GLU A 35 -1.68 6.15 -24.08
N LEU A 36 -0.48 5.88 -24.59
CA LEU A 36 0.60 5.28 -23.82
C LEU A 36 0.96 6.12 -22.59
N MET A 37 1.12 7.43 -22.80
CA MET A 37 1.34 8.38 -21.71
C MET A 37 0.13 8.48 -20.77
N GLY A 38 -1.09 8.36 -21.30
CA GLY A 38 -2.31 8.25 -20.50
C GLY A 38 -2.25 7.08 -19.51
N VAL A 39 -1.91 5.88 -19.97
CA VAL A 39 -1.80 4.70 -19.07
C VAL A 39 -0.65 4.87 -18.07
N TYR A 40 0.47 5.46 -18.48
CA TYR A 40 1.58 5.77 -17.57
C TYR A 40 1.12 6.68 -16.42
N LEU A 41 0.41 7.77 -16.72
CA LEU A 41 -0.13 8.69 -15.71
C LEU A 41 -1.24 8.05 -14.87
N TRP A 42 -2.08 7.21 -15.48
CA TRP A 42 -3.07 6.41 -14.74
C TRP A 42 -2.39 5.58 -13.64
N ASN A 43 -1.28 4.90 -13.95
CA ASN A 43 -0.55 4.14 -12.94
C ASN A 43 -0.02 5.03 -11.80
N LEU A 44 0.41 6.27 -12.08
CA LEU A 44 0.80 7.20 -11.02
C LEU A 44 -0.41 7.57 -10.14
N SER A 45 -1.58 7.80 -10.75
CA SER A 45 -2.84 8.04 -10.03
C SER A 45 -3.23 6.84 -9.16
N VAL A 46 -3.09 5.61 -9.68
CA VAL A 46 -3.30 4.36 -8.92
C VAL A 46 -2.34 4.30 -7.72
N CYS A 47 -1.05 4.52 -7.92
CA CYS A 47 -0.08 4.54 -6.81
C CYS A 47 -0.44 5.58 -5.74
N ALA A 48 -0.88 6.77 -6.15
CA ALA A 48 -1.32 7.83 -5.24
C ALA A 48 -2.59 7.43 -4.46
N ALA A 49 -3.56 6.80 -5.12
CA ALA A 49 -4.79 6.32 -4.48
C ALA A 49 -4.55 5.16 -3.49
N LEU A 50 -3.52 4.34 -3.74
CA LEU A 50 -3.15 3.21 -2.89
C LEU A 50 -2.28 3.59 -1.69
N TYR A 51 -1.53 4.70 -1.77
CA TYR A 51 -0.62 5.14 -0.72
C TYR A 51 -1.26 5.20 0.69
N PRO A 52 -2.46 5.80 0.87
CA PRO A 52 -3.10 5.85 2.19
C PRO A 52 -3.44 4.47 2.76
N LEU A 53 -3.74 3.48 1.91
CA LEU A 53 -4.06 2.12 2.34
C LEU A 53 -2.80 1.38 2.83
N VAL A 54 -1.73 1.38 2.03
CA VAL A 54 -0.48 0.71 2.43
C VAL A 54 0.15 1.36 3.66
N SER A 55 0.09 2.70 3.75
CA SER A 55 0.54 3.43 4.93
C SER A 55 -0.30 3.08 6.17
N SER A 56 -1.62 3.00 6.01
CA SER A 56 -2.51 2.60 7.12
C SER A 56 -2.22 1.18 7.60
N ALA A 57 -1.99 0.22 6.70
CA ALA A 57 -1.64 -1.14 7.07
C ALA A 57 -0.33 -1.21 7.87
N GLU A 58 0.73 -0.57 7.39
CA GLU A 58 2.05 -0.57 8.05
C GLU A 58 1.99 0.07 9.45
N VAL A 59 1.40 1.27 9.56
CA VAL A 59 1.31 1.98 10.84
C VAL A 59 0.42 1.23 11.84
N THR A 60 -0.70 0.68 11.38
CA THR A 60 -1.64 -0.04 12.24
C THR A 60 -1.02 -1.34 12.76
N LEU A 61 -0.37 -2.12 11.89
CA LEU A 61 0.33 -3.35 12.27
C LEU A 61 1.43 -3.07 13.30
N ARG A 62 2.31 -2.12 12.97
CA ARG A 62 3.40 -1.72 13.86
C ARG A 62 2.90 -1.36 15.24
N ASN A 63 1.93 -0.44 15.31
CA ASN A 63 1.49 0.12 16.57
C ASN A 63 0.70 -0.92 17.39
N ALA A 64 -0.06 -1.82 16.73
CA ALA A 64 -0.75 -2.91 17.41
C ALA A 64 0.25 -3.89 18.05
N ILE A 65 1.27 -4.31 17.31
CA ILE A 65 2.35 -5.18 17.83
C ILE A 65 3.09 -4.47 18.97
N ASP A 66 3.53 -3.24 18.76
CA ASP A 66 4.29 -2.48 19.75
C ASP A 66 3.50 -2.27 21.05
N ALA A 67 2.21 -1.94 20.96
CA ALA A 67 1.35 -1.77 22.13
C ALA A 67 1.20 -3.09 22.92
N ALA A 68 0.93 -4.21 22.22
CA ALA A 68 0.77 -5.50 22.86
C ALA A 68 2.07 -5.98 23.54
N LEU A 69 3.21 -5.85 22.86
CA LEU A 69 4.51 -6.29 23.37
C LEU A 69 5.07 -5.35 24.44
N THR A 70 4.80 -4.06 24.37
CA THR A 70 5.12 -3.13 25.47
C THR A 70 4.31 -3.44 26.72
N GLY A 71 3.05 -3.85 26.58
CA GLY A 71 2.23 -4.30 27.71
C GLY A 71 2.73 -5.59 28.36
N ASP A 72 3.41 -6.46 27.61
CA ASP A 72 3.90 -7.76 28.09
C ASP A 72 5.35 -7.74 28.58
N LEU A 73 6.25 -7.12 27.81
CA LEU A 73 7.71 -7.13 28.04
C LEU A 73 8.26 -5.75 28.46
N GLY A 74 7.40 -4.73 28.53
CA GLY A 74 7.77 -3.35 28.81
C GLY A 74 8.43 -2.65 27.61
N ARG A 75 8.83 -1.38 27.79
CA ARG A 75 9.55 -0.62 26.76
C ARG A 75 10.83 -1.32 26.33
N PHE A 76 11.18 -1.10 25.06
CA PHE A 76 12.32 -1.72 24.38
C PHE A 76 12.25 -3.26 24.41
N TRP A 77 11.04 -3.80 24.23
CA TRP A 77 10.78 -5.24 24.23
C TRP A 77 11.65 -6.00 23.22
N TRP A 78 12.08 -5.34 22.14
CA TRP A 78 12.94 -5.91 21.09
C TRP A 78 14.40 -6.14 21.49
N LYS A 79 14.82 -5.76 22.71
CA LYS A 79 16.18 -6.07 23.18
C LYS A 79 16.37 -7.59 23.28
N LYS A 80 17.58 -8.05 22.97
CA LYS A 80 17.98 -9.47 23.05
C LYS A 80 17.72 -10.10 24.42
N THR A 81 17.77 -9.31 25.49
CA THR A 81 17.50 -9.75 26.87
C THR A 81 16.02 -9.88 27.22
N LYS A 82 15.10 -9.55 26.29
CA LYS A 82 13.66 -9.50 26.53
C LYS A 82 12.88 -10.30 25.49
N LEU A 83 13.22 -10.16 24.21
CA LEU A 83 12.58 -10.89 23.13
C LEU A 83 13.29 -12.22 22.94
N HIS A 84 12.78 -13.28 23.56
CA HIS A 84 13.30 -14.64 23.39
C HIS A 84 12.72 -15.29 22.13
N TYR A 85 13.41 -16.32 21.64
CA TYR A 85 13.03 -17.10 20.46
C TYR A 85 13.28 -18.59 20.71
N LYS A 86 12.60 -19.43 19.94
CA LYS A 86 12.47 -20.88 20.16
C LYS A 86 13.78 -21.64 20.01
N SER A 87 14.55 -21.37 18.95
CA SER A 87 15.79 -22.09 18.64
C SER A 87 17.03 -21.56 19.38
N PHE A 88 16.86 -20.86 20.52
CA PHE A 88 17.98 -20.29 21.25
C PHE A 88 18.93 -21.37 21.77
N VAL A 89 20.20 -21.24 21.40
CA VAL A 89 21.31 -22.01 21.96
C VAL A 89 22.39 -21.03 22.43
N PRO A 90 22.95 -21.18 23.64
CA PRO A 90 24.04 -20.33 24.11
C PRO A 90 25.25 -20.37 23.17
N ASN A 91 25.89 -19.22 22.97
CA ASN A 91 27.10 -19.07 22.14
C ASN A 91 26.93 -19.42 20.65
N THR A 92 25.71 -19.46 20.15
CA THR A 92 25.43 -19.62 18.71
C THR A 92 24.75 -18.40 18.12
N ASN A 93 24.95 -18.17 16.82
CA ASN A 93 24.22 -17.12 16.11
C ASN A 93 22.73 -17.43 16.07
N ALA A 94 21.92 -16.39 16.28
CA ALA A 94 20.47 -16.47 16.11
C ALA A 94 20.13 -16.83 14.64
N PRO A 95 19.00 -17.53 14.40
CA PRO A 95 18.55 -17.80 13.04
C PRO A 95 18.27 -16.49 12.28
N TYR A 96 18.29 -16.58 10.94
CA TYR A 96 18.13 -15.44 10.04
C TYR A 96 17.02 -14.45 10.43
N PRO A 97 15.74 -14.86 10.62
CA PRO A 97 14.65 -13.92 10.91
C PRO A 97 14.86 -13.15 12.22
N VAL A 98 15.41 -13.82 13.24
CA VAL A 98 15.68 -13.22 14.56
C VAL A 98 16.83 -12.22 14.46
N ASN A 99 17.92 -12.59 13.79
CA ASN A 99 19.07 -11.72 13.63
C ASN A 99 18.72 -10.46 12.82
N PHE A 100 17.93 -10.61 11.74
CA PHE A 100 17.46 -9.49 10.94
C PHE A 100 16.55 -8.55 11.75
N LEU A 101 15.62 -9.10 12.54
CA LEU A 101 14.76 -8.31 13.41
C LEU A 101 15.57 -7.45 14.39
N TYR A 102 16.56 -8.03 15.09
CA TYR A 102 17.42 -7.25 15.99
C TYR A 102 18.21 -6.19 15.23
N GLY A 103 18.80 -6.55 14.09
CA GLY A 103 19.56 -5.63 13.24
C GLY A 103 18.72 -4.43 12.76
N ASN A 104 17.42 -4.64 12.51
CA ASN A 104 16.51 -3.56 12.12
C ASN A 104 16.28 -2.56 13.25
N PHE A 105 16.11 -3.04 14.48
CA PHE A 105 15.98 -2.17 15.65
C PHE A 105 17.29 -1.43 15.96
N ASP A 106 18.45 -2.08 15.81
CA ASP A 106 19.76 -1.45 15.99
C ASP A 106 20.01 -0.36 14.93
N THR A 107 19.68 -0.66 13.68
CA THR A 107 19.76 0.30 12.55
C THR A 107 18.84 1.50 12.78
N ALA A 108 17.60 1.25 13.22
CA ALA A 108 16.64 2.29 13.57
C ALA A 108 17.14 3.18 14.70
N ALA A 109 17.69 2.61 15.77
CA ALA A 109 18.27 3.36 16.88
C ALA A 109 19.46 4.23 16.42
N GLY A 110 20.36 3.68 15.60
CA GLY A 110 21.47 4.44 15.01
C GLY A 110 20.99 5.59 14.11
N ALA A 111 19.93 5.37 13.34
CA ALA A 111 19.31 6.40 12.51
C ALA A 111 18.70 7.54 13.35
N VAL A 112 18.06 7.22 14.48
CA VAL A 112 17.53 8.22 15.43
C VAL A 112 18.66 9.07 16.01
N ILE A 113 19.75 8.45 16.48
CA ILE A 113 20.92 9.18 17.01
C ILE A 113 21.51 10.10 15.94
N ARG A 114 21.70 9.58 14.72
CA ARG A 114 22.24 10.36 13.59
C ARG A 114 21.34 11.54 13.25
N GLU A 115 20.02 11.35 13.24
CA GLU A 115 19.07 12.42 12.94
C GLU A 115 19.07 13.49 14.03
N ALA A 116 19.07 13.11 15.30
CA ALA A 116 19.16 14.04 16.42
C ALA A 116 20.45 14.89 16.36
N ARG A 117 21.57 14.28 15.96
CA ARG A 117 22.84 14.99 15.75
C ARG A 117 22.76 15.95 14.56
N VAL A 118 22.34 15.48 13.39
CA VAL A 118 22.41 16.24 12.13
C VAL A 118 21.32 17.31 12.02
N ARG A 119 20.08 16.99 12.40
CA ARG A 119 18.92 17.88 12.23
C ARG A 119 18.64 18.76 13.44
N HIS A 120 19.02 18.29 14.63
CA HIS A 120 18.65 18.96 15.89
C HIS A 120 19.87 19.37 16.73
N ASN A 121 21.09 19.16 16.22
CA ASN A 121 22.35 19.49 16.91
C ASN A 121 22.46 18.89 18.33
N ARG A 122 21.88 17.70 18.54
CA ARG A 122 21.90 16.96 19.81
C ARG A 122 22.98 15.88 19.78
N ASN A 123 24.16 16.20 20.30
CA ASN A 123 25.34 15.32 20.23
C ASN A 123 25.29 14.09 21.16
N ARG A 124 24.40 14.06 22.16
CA ARG A 124 24.27 12.97 23.14
C ARG A 124 22.82 12.50 23.28
N HIS A 125 22.16 12.25 22.15
CA HIS A 125 20.78 11.77 22.15
C HIS A 125 20.70 10.28 22.50
N THR A 126 19.87 9.95 23.49
CA THR A 126 19.50 8.55 23.79
C THR A 126 18.16 8.26 23.14
N PRO A 127 18.08 7.31 22.19
CA PRO A 127 16.83 7.00 21.50
C PRO A 127 15.71 6.61 22.45
N LEU A 128 14.58 7.29 22.32
CA LEU A 128 13.34 6.90 22.98
C LEU A 128 12.70 5.73 22.25
N HIS A 129 11.94 4.92 22.98
CA HIS A 129 11.27 3.73 22.45
C HIS A 129 10.44 4.05 21.18
N HIS A 130 9.59 5.07 21.23
CA HIS A 130 8.74 5.44 20.09
C HIS A 130 9.56 5.96 18.89
N GLU A 131 10.70 6.61 19.13
CA GLU A 131 11.57 7.08 18.04
C GLU A 131 12.12 5.87 17.27
N VAL A 132 12.59 4.84 17.99
CA VAL A 132 13.10 3.61 17.36
C VAL A 132 11.99 2.87 16.62
N VAL A 133 10.84 2.61 17.28
CA VAL A 133 9.68 1.94 16.65
C VAL A 133 9.23 2.68 15.39
N SER A 134 9.18 4.02 15.45
CA SER A 134 8.76 4.82 14.30
C SER A 134 9.72 4.72 13.11
N LYS A 135 11.00 4.39 13.38
CA LYS A 135 12.10 4.40 12.41
C LYS A 135 12.42 3.02 11.82
N THR A 136 11.90 1.95 12.40
CA THR A 136 12.08 0.59 11.86
C THR A 136 11.38 0.42 10.52
N GLU A 137 12.02 -0.30 9.61
CA GLU A 137 11.45 -0.68 8.32
C GLU A 137 10.33 -1.72 8.45
N PHE A 138 9.43 -1.76 7.46
CA PHE A 138 8.24 -2.62 7.46
C PHE A 138 8.57 -4.12 7.59
N SER A 139 9.66 -4.60 6.99
CA SER A 139 10.15 -5.99 7.13
C SER A 139 10.30 -6.44 8.57
N THR A 140 10.61 -5.54 9.51
CA THR A 140 10.66 -5.85 10.95
C THR A 140 9.37 -6.49 11.46
N TRP A 141 8.23 -5.97 11.00
CA TRP A 141 6.89 -6.42 11.40
C TRP A 141 6.46 -7.71 10.69
N GLU A 142 7.14 -8.10 9.61
CA GLU A 142 7.03 -9.44 9.04
C GLU A 142 7.87 -10.44 9.84
N PHE A 143 9.13 -10.11 10.13
CA PHE A 143 10.04 -11.02 10.84
C PHE A 143 9.55 -11.35 12.24
N ILE A 144 8.86 -10.43 12.92
CA ILE A 144 8.30 -10.71 14.25
C ILE A 144 7.16 -11.73 14.22
N LEU A 145 6.55 -11.98 13.06
CA LEU A 145 5.52 -13.00 12.87
C LEU A 145 6.11 -14.38 12.55
N ASP A 146 7.43 -14.55 12.63
CA ASP A 146 8.08 -15.83 12.39
C ASP A 146 7.77 -16.87 13.48
N ALA A 147 7.77 -18.15 13.10
CA ALA A 147 7.52 -19.27 14.00
C ALA A 147 8.58 -19.39 15.12
N GLU A 148 9.76 -18.77 14.95
CA GLU A 148 10.76 -18.62 16.01
C GLU A 148 10.21 -17.92 17.27
N PHE A 149 9.19 -17.07 17.12
CA PHE A 149 8.58 -16.36 18.24
C PHE A 149 7.32 -17.07 18.77
N MET A 150 7.05 -18.29 18.29
CA MET A 150 5.90 -19.09 18.67
C MET A 150 6.27 -20.26 19.58
N GLY A 151 5.64 -20.32 20.76
CA GLY A 151 5.82 -21.41 21.70
C GLY A 151 5.48 -21.05 23.14
N ASN A 152 5.77 -21.98 24.05
CA ASN A 152 5.59 -21.75 25.48
C ASN A 152 6.52 -20.63 25.95
N ASN A 153 5.98 -19.68 26.73
CA ASN A 153 6.71 -18.52 27.25
C ASN A 153 7.31 -17.57 26.19
N LEU A 154 6.82 -17.64 24.94
CA LEU A 154 7.17 -16.70 23.87
C LEU A 154 6.01 -15.72 23.59
N ILE A 155 6.25 -14.73 22.73
CA ILE A 155 5.28 -13.67 22.45
C ILE A 155 4.04 -14.18 21.71
N TRP A 156 4.19 -15.23 20.89
CA TRP A 156 3.09 -15.93 20.24
C TRP A 156 2.89 -17.32 20.84
N PRO A 157 1.65 -17.78 21.04
CA PRO A 157 0.39 -17.12 20.69
C PRO A 157 -0.12 -16.11 21.74
N LYS A 158 0.60 -15.93 22.86
CA LYS A 158 0.17 -15.15 24.03
C LYS A 158 -0.42 -13.76 23.70
N ASN A 159 0.19 -13.03 22.77
CA ASN A 159 -0.23 -11.68 22.42
C ASN A 159 -1.05 -11.61 21.11
N LEU A 160 -1.31 -12.74 20.45
CA LEU A 160 -1.87 -12.76 19.10
C LEU A 160 -3.27 -12.14 19.05
N GLY A 161 -4.13 -12.46 20.02
CA GLY A 161 -5.47 -11.86 20.15
C GLY A 161 -5.50 -10.41 20.64
N LYS A 162 -4.37 -9.88 21.14
CA LYS A 162 -4.24 -8.46 21.49
C LYS A 162 -3.88 -7.62 20.27
N VAL A 163 -3.13 -8.20 19.34
CA VAL A 163 -2.70 -7.54 18.09
C VAL A 163 -3.74 -7.69 17.00
N PHE A 164 -4.32 -8.88 16.85
CA PHE A 164 -5.26 -9.22 15.79
C PHE A 164 -6.65 -9.46 16.39
N THR A 165 -7.43 -8.39 16.53
CA THR A 165 -8.76 -8.41 17.15
C THR A 165 -9.88 -8.73 16.16
N GLY A 166 -9.57 -8.78 14.86
CA GLY A 166 -10.51 -9.16 13.81
C GLY A 166 -10.75 -10.68 13.70
N PRO A 167 -11.53 -11.11 12.70
CA PRO A 167 -11.90 -12.52 12.52
C PRO A 167 -10.72 -13.36 12.02
N TRP A 168 -10.30 -14.36 12.82
CA TRP A 168 -9.17 -15.20 12.44
C TRP A 168 -9.50 -16.19 11.31
N PRO A 169 -8.55 -16.46 10.40
CA PRO A 169 -8.74 -17.42 9.31
C PRO A 169 -8.78 -18.89 9.80
N SER A 170 -8.29 -19.14 11.01
CA SER A 170 -8.27 -20.46 11.65
C SER A 170 -8.35 -20.30 13.17
N GLN A 171 -8.90 -21.31 13.84
CA GLN A 171 -8.83 -21.39 15.31
C GLN A 171 -7.43 -21.75 15.81
N GLN A 172 -6.57 -22.32 14.94
CA GLN A 172 -5.22 -22.70 15.31
C GLN A 172 -4.28 -21.49 15.19
N ALA A 173 -3.71 -21.06 16.31
CA ALA A 173 -2.86 -19.86 16.36
C ALA A 173 -1.61 -19.94 15.47
N SER A 174 -1.01 -21.12 15.28
CA SER A 174 0.15 -21.29 14.39
C SER A 174 -0.21 -21.06 12.94
N THR A 175 -1.34 -21.63 12.52
CA THR A 175 -1.86 -21.48 11.16
C THR A 175 -2.25 -20.02 10.89
N THR A 176 -2.87 -19.36 11.87
CA THR A 176 -3.16 -17.92 11.80
C THR A 176 -1.88 -17.09 11.74
N LEU A 177 -0.85 -17.40 12.52
CA LEU A 177 0.43 -16.68 12.50
C LEU A 177 1.12 -16.79 11.13
N THR A 178 1.19 -17.99 10.56
CA THR A 178 1.74 -18.21 9.20
C THR A 178 0.96 -17.43 8.17
N TYR A 179 -0.37 -17.48 8.22
CA TYR A 179 -1.22 -16.70 7.31
C TYR A 179 -0.97 -15.19 7.40
N LEU A 180 -0.87 -14.68 8.63
CA LEU A 180 -0.59 -13.26 8.88
C LEU A 180 0.78 -12.86 8.35
N LYS A 181 1.80 -13.69 8.55
CA LYS A 181 3.14 -13.46 8.00
C LYS A 181 3.08 -13.35 6.47
N ASP A 182 2.48 -14.32 5.79
CA ASP A 182 2.37 -14.32 4.32
C ASP A 182 1.58 -13.11 3.78
N LEU A 183 0.52 -12.72 4.49
CA LEU A 183 -0.27 -11.55 4.16
C LEU A 183 0.54 -10.25 4.32
N VAL A 184 1.29 -10.12 5.42
CA VAL A 184 2.18 -8.97 5.65
C VAL A 184 3.30 -8.93 4.61
N THR A 185 3.92 -10.07 4.26
CA THR A 185 4.90 -10.17 3.18
C THR A 185 4.31 -9.65 1.87
N THR A 186 3.10 -10.12 1.51
CA THR A 186 2.39 -9.70 0.30
C THR A 186 2.16 -8.18 0.27
N VAL A 187 1.70 -7.60 1.38
CA VAL A 187 1.45 -6.15 1.48
C VAL A 187 2.77 -5.36 1.45
N ARG A 188 3.82 -5.84 2.12
CA ARG A 188 5.14 -5.19 2.13
C ARG A 188 5.77 -5.17 0.74
N GLU A 189 5.77 -6.30 0.03
CA GLU A 189 6.33 -6.37 -1.32
C GLU A 189 5.59 -5.45 -2.29
N PHE A 190 4.26 -5.45 -2.22
CA PHE A 190 3.46 -4.52 -3.00
C PHE A 190 3.77 -3.07 -2.63
N ARG A 191 3.80 -2.72 -1.34
CA ARG A 191 4.22 -1.39 -0.87
C ARG A 191 5.59 -1.01 -1.42
N ASN A 192 6.59 -1.88 -1.30
CA ASN A 192 7.93 -1.62 -1.81
C ASN A 192 7.90 -1.31 -3.32
N ARG A 193 7.11 -2.05 -4.10
CA ARG A 193 6.90 -1.77 -5.54
C ARG A 193 6.42 -0.33 -5.79
N LEU A 194 5.42 0.14 -5.03
CA LEU A 194 4.88 1.49 -5.16
C LEU A 194 5.97 2.55 -4.87
N PHE A 195 6.77 2.34 -3.83
CA PHE A 195 7.80 3.29 -3.39
C PHE A 195 9.10 3.22 -4.22
N HIS A 196 9.36 2.11 -4.90
CA HIS A 196 10.40 2.01 -5.93
C HIS A 196 9.95 2.56 -7.29
N HIS A 197 8.78 3.20 -7.35
CA HIS A 197 8.19 3.76 -8.56
C HIS A 197 8.07 2.73 -9.69
N GLU A 198 7.84 1.47 -9.35
CA GLU A 198 7.53 0.44 -10.33
C GLU A 198 6.04 0.47 -10.71
N PRO A 199 5.64 -0.05 -11.88
CA PRO A 199 4.23 -0.15 -12.21
C PRO A 199 3.49 -1.06 -11.21
N ALA A 200 2.44 -0.56 -10.57
CA ALA A 200 1.72 -1.27 -9.52
C ALA A 200 1.01 -2.52 -10.05
N TRP A 201 0.55 -2.49 -11.30
CA TRP A 201 -0.14 -3.60 -11.94
C TRP A 201 0.78 -4.74 -12.42
N LYS A 202 2.11 -4.52 -12.44
CA LYS A 202 3.05 -5.43 -13.08
C LYS A 202 3.34 -6.62 -12.17
N ARG A 203 3.08 -7.83 -12.67
CA ARG A 203 3.54 -9.09 -12.09
C ARG A 203 3.65 -10.15 -13.19
N PHE A 204 4.23 -11.30 -12.85
CA PHE A 204 4.15 -12.48 -13.71
C PHE A 204 2.67 -12.86 -13.97
N GLY A 205 2.35 -13.20 -15.21
CA GLY A 205 0.99 -13.57 -15.63
C GLY A 205 0.02 -12.41 -15.91
N VAL A 206 0.44 -11.14 -15.76
CA VAL A 206 -0.37 -10.00 -16.22
C VAL A 206 -0.06 -9.71 -17.68
N LEU A 207 -0.98 -10.11 -18.57
CA LEU A 207 -0.79 -10.04 -20.03
C LEU A 207 -1.67 -8.98 -20.70
N ASN A 208 -2.76 -8.57 -20.06
CA ASN A 208 -3.72 -7.61 -20.58
C ASN A 208 -4.31 -6.70 -19.49
N GLU A 209 -5.07 -5.68 -19.89
CA GLU A 209 -5.74 -4.72 -19.01
C GLU A 209 -6.60 -5.41 -17.94
N ALA A 210 -7.38 -6.44 -18.29
CA ALA A 210 -8.23 -7.14 -17.34
C ALA A 210 -7.42 -7.84 -16.24
N ASN A 211 -6.30 -8.47 -16.59
CA ASN A 211 -5.40 -9.08 -15.61
C ASN A 211 -4.74 -8.02 -14.70
N ALA A 212 -4.36 -6.87 -15.26
CA ALA A 212 -3.78 -5.77 -14.51
C ALA A 212 -4.76 -5.23 -13.47
N LEU A 213 -6.02 -4.98 -13.86
CA LEU A 213 -7.07 -4.51 -12.96
C LEU A 213 -7.41 -5.54 -11.88
N ALA A 214 -7.56 -6.82 -12.27
CA ALA A 214 -7.84 -7.90 -11.32
C ALA A 214 -6.72 -8.05 -10.27
N HIS A 215 -5.45 -7.91 -10.68
CA HIS A 215 -4.32 -7.93 -9.76
C HIS A 215 -4.34 -6.76 -8.78
N LEU A 216 -4.59 -5.54 -9.25
CA LEU A 216 -4.69 -4.36 -8.39
C LEU A 216 -5.82 -4.51 -7.36
N VAL A 217 -6.99 -4.97 -7.80
CA VAL A 217 -8.15 -5.25 -6.91
C VAL A 217 -7.81 -6.32 -5.89
N GLU A 218 -7.12 -7.40 -6.28
CA GLU A 218 -6.62 -8.43 -5.36
C GLU A 218 -5.70 -7.83 -4.28
N LYS A 219 -4.80 -6.91 -4.65
CA LYS A 219 -3.92 -6.25 -3.68
C LYS A 219 -4.65 -5.30 -2.75
N ILE A 220 -5.65 -4.54 -3.25
CA ILE A 220 -6.50 -3.72 -2.38
C ILE A 220 -7.20 -4.59 -1.33
N ARG A 221 -7.80 -5.72 -1.76
CA ARG A 221 -8.46 -6.67 -0.85
C ARG A 221 -7.51 -7.23 0.21
N LYS A 222 -6.29 -7.59 -0.17
CA LYS A 222 -5.28 -8.10 0.78
C LYS A 222 -4.87 -7.04 1.80
N ILE A 223 -4.77 -5.77 1.40
CA ILE A 223 -4.51 -4.67 2.34
C ILE A 223 -5.69 -4.45 3.28
N GLU A 224 -6.92 -4.42 2.75
CA GLU A 224 -8.15 -4.30 3.55
C GLU A 224 -8.30 -5.45 4.54
N GLU A 225 -8.00 -6.67 4.11
CA GLU A 225 -8.00 -7.87 4.93
C GLU A 225 -7.01 -7.76 6.10
N LEU A 226 -5.76 -7.36 5.82
CA LEU A 226 -4.74 -7.17 6.87
C LEU A 226 -5.19 -6.15 7.91
N ILE A 227 -5.71 -5.00 7.47
CA ILE A 227 -6.20 -3.95 8.38
C ILE A 227 -7.37 -4.48 9.21
N THR A 228 -8.29 -5.24 8.60
CA THR A 228 -9.46 -5.80 9.27
C THR A 228 -9.07 -6.83 10.32
N LEU A 229 -8.06 -7.67 10.04
CA LEU A 229 -7.52 -8.63 10.99
C LEU A 229 -6.92 -7.94 12.22
N ILE A 230 -6.31 -6.77 12.05
CA ILE A 230 -5.72 -5.99 13.13
C ILE A 230 -6.78 -5.19 13.90
N SER A 231 -7.67 -4.47 13.20
CA SER A 231 -8.77 -3.69 13.77
C SER A 231 -9.89 -3.47 12.73
N PRO A 232 -11.06 -4.10 12.91
CA PRO A 232 -12.24 -3.83 12.08
C PRO A 232 -12.69 -2.37 12.10
N GLU A 233 -12.51 -1.67 13.23
CA GLU A 233 -12.84 -0.24 13.38
C GLU A 233 -11.96 0.63 12.48
N LYS A 234 -10.67 0.28 12.36
CA LYS A 234 -9.75 0.98 11.44
C LYS A 234 -10.19 0.80 9.99
N THR A 235 -10.62 -0.38 9.60
CA THR A 235 -11.19 -0.62 8.26
C THR A 235 -12.41 0.25 8.02
N GLU A 236 -13.33 0.31 8.98
CA GLU A 236 -14.54 1.12 8.83
C GLU A 236 -14.24 2.62 8.75
N LEU A 237 -13.24 3.11 9.51
CA LEU A 237 -12.75 4.48 9.37
C LEU A 237 -12.29 4.78 7.94
N LEU A 238 -11.50 3.89 7.32
CA LEU A 238 -11.01 4.06 5.96
C LEU A 238 -12.14 4.00 4.92
N ARG A 239 -13.13 3.13 5.16
CA ARG A 239 -14.33 3.01 4.32
C ARG A 239 -15.18 4.27 4.34
N LYS A 240 -15.56 4.74 5.54
CA LYS A 240 -16.40 5.94 5.73
C LYS A 240 -15.76 7.22 5.20
N ASN A 241 -14.43 7.29 5.16
CA ASN A 241 -13.70 8.43 4.60
C ASN A 241 -13.36 8.26 3.10
N GLY A 242 -13.97 7.26 2.42
CA GLY A 242 -13.84 7.04 0.99
C GLY A 242 -12.42 6.67 0.54
N ILE A 243 -11.55 6.21 1.44
CA ILE A 243 -10.16 5.84 1.10
C ILE A 243 -10.16 4.53 0.30
N LEU A 244 -10.90 3.52 0.79
CA LEU A 244 -11.08 2.26 0.06
C LEU A 244 -11.77 2.49 -1.29
N GLN A 245 -12.86 3.26 -1.30
CA GLN A 245 -13.60 3.56 -2.54
C GLN A 245 -12.69 4.22 -3.59
N ARG A 246 -11.87 5.21 -3.20
CA ARG A 246 -10.91 5.87 -4.11
C ARG A 246 -9.91 4.89 -4.71
N ALA A 247 -9.38 3.96 -3.91
CA ALA A 247 -8.46 2.93 -4.40
C ALA A 247 -9.13 2.02 -5.45
N TYR A 248 -10.36 1.56 -5.20
CA TYR A 248 -11.10 0.75 -6.16
C TYR A 248 -11.46 1.54 -7.43
N SER A 249 -11.91 2.79 -7.29
CA SER A 249 -12.29 3.67 -8.41
C SER A 249 -11.13 3.93 -9.37
N ALA A 250 -9.92 4.11 -8.82
CA ALA A 250 -8.70 4.25 -9.60
C ALA A 250 -8.35 2.99 -10.43
N CYS A 251 -8.83 1.82 -10.01
CA CYS A 251 -8.55 0.54 -10.64
C CYS A 251 -9.68 0.08 -11.58
N THR A 252 -10.16 0.99 -12.45
CA THR A 252 -11.22 0.70 -13.42
C THR A 252 -10.78 0.99 -14.86
N SER A 253 -11.37 0.29 -15.83
CA SER A 253 -11.17 0.59 -17.25
C SER A 253 -11.62 2.02 -17.59
N ALA A 254 -12.69 2.50 -16.96
CA ALA A 254 -13.16 3.88 -17.13
C ALA A 254 -12.08 4.90 -16.71
N GLU A 255 -11.38 4.65 -15.59
CA GLU A 255 -10.25 5.46 -15.14
C GLU A 255 -9.11 5.50 -16.16
N ILE A 256 -8.74 4.33 -16.71
CA ILE A 256 -7.71 4.22 -17.75
C ILE A 256 -8.10 5.05 -18.98
N ARG A 257 -9.31 4.83 -19.50
CA ARG A 257 -9.83 5.54 -20.68
C ARG A 257 -9.89 7.05 -20.43
N ARG A 258 -10.18 7.50 -19.21
CA ARG A 258 -10.15 8.92 -18.86
C ARG A 258 -8.76 9.53 -19.00
N HIS A 259 -7.73 8.85 -18.49
CA HIS A 259 -6.35 9.28 -18.63
C HIS A 259 -5.85 9.25 -20.08
N GLN A 260 -6.38 8.32 -20.88
CA GLN A 260 -6.15 8.25 -22.32
C GLN A 260 -6.93 9.31 -23.13
N HIS A 261 -7.77 10.13 -22.48
CA HIS A 261 -8.70 11.06 -23.16
C HIS A 261 -9.70 10.36 -24.11
N ALA A 262 -9.95 9.07 -23.88
CA ALA A 262 -10.89 8.23 -24.62
C ALA A 262 -12.22 8.01 -23.86
N GLY A 263 -12.44 8.71 -22.75
CA GLY A 263 -13.69 8.63 -21.98
C GLY A 263 -14.90 9.15 -22.75
N VAL A 264 -16.07 8.55 -22.49
CA VAL A 264 -17.34 8.96 -23.08
C VAL A 264 -17.71 10.35 -22.58
N ILE A 265 -18.15 11.22 -23.50
CA ILE A 265 -18.69 12.55 -23.15
C ILE A 265 -20.21 12.47 -23.23
N HIS A 266 -20.86 12.54 -22.06
CA HIS A 266 -22.31 12.56 -21.98
C HIS A 266 -22.83 13.95 -22.33
N LYS A 267 -23.63 14.06 -23.39
CA LYS A 267 -24.34 15.30 -23.71
C LYS A 267 -25.50 15.48 -22.73
N VAL A 268 -25.41 16.52 -21.90
CA VAL A 268 -26.41 16.86 -20.89
C VAL A 268 -27.23 18.03 -21.41
N ALA A 269 -28.50 17.77 -21.69
CA ALA A 269 -29.45 18.76 -22.21
C ALA A 269 -30.54 19.13 -21.17
N SER A 270 -30.58 18.44 -20.02
CA SER A 270 -31.57 18.66 -18.97
C SER A 270 -30.99 18.34 -17.59
N MET A 271 -31.61 18.90 -16.54
CA MET A 271 -31.26 18.56 -15.15
C MET A 271 -31.53 17.10 -14.82
N SER A 272 -32.59 16.49 -15.39
CA SER A 272 -32.87 15.06 -15.21
C SER A 272 -31.75 14.18 -15.76
N LYS A 273 -31.21 14.51 -16.93
CA LYS A 273 -30.07 13.78 -17.52
C LYS A 273 -28.79 14.01 -16.72
N LEU A 274 -28.58 15.22 -16.19
CA LEU A 274 -27.46 15.48 -15.29
C LEU A 274 -27.53 14.60 -14.04
N ALA A 275 -28.70 14.59 -13.36
CA ALA A 275 -28.92 13.79 -12.16
C ALA A 275 -28.67 12.31 -12.42
N HIS A 276 -29.17 11.78 -13.55
CA HIS A 276 -28.95 10.38 -13.92
C HIS A 276 -27.47 10.05 -14.17
N VAL A 277 -26.72 10.93 -14.86
CA VAL A 277 -25.28 10.70 -15.09
C VAL A 277 -24.49 10.81 -13.77
N VAL A 278 -24.86 11.72 -12.86
CA VAL A 278 -24.26 11.82 -11.52
C VAL A 278 -24.55 10.56 -10.70
N GLU A 279 -25.78 10.05 -10.73
CA GLU A 279 -26.15 8.83 -10.02
C GLU A 279 -25.41 7.61 -10.58
N LEU A 280 -25.30 7.49 -11.90
CA LEU A 280 -24.50 6.44 -12.53
C LEU A 280 -23.00 6.55 -12.20
N ALA A 281 -22.46 7.77 -12.19
CA ALA A 281 -21.07 8.03 -11.79
C ALA A 281 -20.83 7.60 -10.34
N HIS A 282 -21.77 7.94 -9.44
CA HIS A 282 -21.72 7.56 -8.04
C HIS A 282 -21.80 6.04 -7.84
N LEU A 283 -22.80 5.38 -8.46
CA LEU A 283 -23.02 3.93 -8.35
C LEU A 283 -21.82 3.13 -8.88
N ASN A 284 -21.24 3.57 -10.00
CA ASN A 284 -20.09 2.90 -10.60
C ASN A 284 -18.75 3.37 -10.02
N SER A 285 -18.78 4.38 -9.13
CA SER A 285 -17.59 5.07 -8.63
C SER A 285 -16.65 5.51 -9.76
N THR A 286 -17.21 6.09 -10.83
CA THR A 286 -16.49 6.58 -12.00
C THR A 286 -16.57 8.10 -12.09
N MET A 287 -15.53 8.75 -12.60
CA MET A 287 -15.67 10.15 -13.03
C MET A 287 -16.10 10.19 -14.49
N GLU A 288 -17.21 10.88 -14.76
CA GLU A 288 -17.79 11.03 -16.09
C GLU A 288 -17.54 12.44 -16.65
N LYS A 289 -17.33 12.55 -17.96
CA LYS A 289 -17.28 13.86 -18.64
C LYS A 289 -18.67 14.21 -19.14
N ILE A 290 -19.15 15.38 -18.79
CA ILE A 290 -20.39 15.92 -19.30
C ILE A 290 -20.13 17.13 -20.20
N CYS A 291 -20.96 17.29 -21.22
CA CYS A 291 -20.98 18.46 -22.07
C CYS A 291 -22.35 19.12 -21.97
N ILE A 292 -22.36 20.37 -21.50
CA ILE A 292 -23.57 21.19 -21.41
C ILE A 292 -23.55 22.18 -22.57
N TYR A 293 -24.66 22.25 -23.29
CA TYR A 293 -24.86 23.16 -24.41
C TYR A 293 -25.73 24.33 -23.95
N GLY A 294 -25.10 25.51 -23.79
CA GLY A 294 -25.76 26.80 -23.56
C GLY A 294 -25.32 27.81 -24.64
N LYS A 295 -25.07 29.08 -24.27
CA LYS A 295 -24.46 30.09 -25.19
C LYS A 295 -23.09 29.66 -25.75
N SER A 296 -22.38 28.78 -25.04
CA SER A 296 -21.10 28.20 -25.44
C SER A 296 -21.04 26.74 -24.97
N LYS A 297 -20.37 25.87 -25.73
CA LYS A 297 -20.09 24.48 -25.32
C LYS A 297 -19.16 24.48 -24.10
N ARG A 298 -19.61 23.92 -22.97
CA ARG A 298 -18.77 23.75 -21.76
C ARG A 298 -18.68 22.27 -21.40
N VAL A 299 -17.47 21.83 -21.06
CA VAL A 299 -17.19 20.44 -20.66
C VAL A 299 -16.79 20.43 -19.19
N PHE A 300 -17.47 19.63 -18.39
CA PHE A 300 -17.19 19.43 -16.98
C PHE A 300 -16.84 17.97 -16.71
N THR A 301 -16.17 17.74 -15.58
CA THR A 301 -15.96 16.39 -15.04
C THR A 301 -16.77 16.29 -13.76
N ILE A 302 -17.57 15.25 -13.63
CA ILE A 302 -18.40 14.99 -12.45
C ILE A 302 -18.00 13.66 -11.82
N SER A 303 -18.17 13.56 -10.50
CA SER A 303 -17.86 12.40 -9.65
C SER A 303 -19.07 12.00 -8.84
#